data_AF-A0A7V8V2M0-F1
#
_entry.id   AF-A0A7V8V2M0-F1
#
_cell.length_a   1.000
_cell.length_b   1.000
_cell.length_c   1.000
_cell.angle_alpha   90.00
_cell.angle_beta   90.00
_cell.angle_gamma   90.00
#
_symmetry.space_group_name_H-M   'P 1'
#
loop_
_entity.id
_entity.type
_entity.pdbx_description
1 polymer ?
#
loop_
_entity_poly.entity_id
_entity_poly.type
_entity_poly.pdbx_seq_one_letter_code
_entity_poly.pdbx_strand_id
1 'polypeptide(L)'
;MKQSSPYGCDEQWGERYVAGHAGKSKSQHRQFSYIPMPSIGHKHGDRFIRRALITAPAGDEQWLRHLAERLQGELLKPEKACEFEEGQIPRLLKIPGDSVTRCFTRASNVWHSVTPAILPGHDDHITSKTQRLIEKALADFGIVQPYQYKWNTVSRFPKSFSAHKTDRNKRPAGYLRLDHLLSQTAVHLTLRFQDSEPFGPLIIGGGRYYGFGLMANVFSDT
;
A
#
# COMPACT_ATOMS: atom_id res chain seq x y z
N MET A 1 4.86 27.10 -11.99
CA MET A 1 6.08 26.47 -12.52
C MET A 1 5.65 25.57 -13.68
N LYS A 2 6.02 25.88 -14.93
CA LYS A 2 5.69 25.02 -16.08
C LYS A 2 6.30 23.64 -15.86
N GLN A 3 5.46 22.61 -15.82
CA GLN A 3 5.86 21.21 -15.64
C GLN A 3 6.59 20.77 -16.91
N SER A 4 7.92 20.81 -16.92
CA SER A 4 8.66 20.13 -17.99
C SER A 4 8.57 18.63 -17.73
N SER A 5 7.98 17.88 -18.66
CA SER A 5 8.02 16.42 -18.63
C SER A 5 9.48 15.95 -18.54
N PRO A 6 9.75 14.87 -17.78
CA PRO A 6 11.08 14.33 -17.73
C PRO A 6 11.53 13.81 -19.11
N TYR A 7 12.83 13.83 -19.38
CA TYR A 7 13.40 13.57 -20.70
C TYR A 7 13.01 12.19 -21.24
N GLY A 8 12.29 12.15 -22.37
CA GLY A 8 11.83 10.92 -23.03
C GLY A 8 10.42 10.46 -22.62
N CYS A 9 9.68 11.26 -21.85
CA CYS A 9 8.29 10.98 -21.48
C CYS A 9 7.31 11.70 -22.42
N ASP A 10 6.13 11.11 -22.63
CA ASP A 10 5.05 11.79 -23.34
C ASP A 10 4.56 13.02 -22.54
N GLU A 11 3.87 13.95 -23.20
CA GLU A 11 3.30 15.12 -22.53
C GLU A 11 2.20 14.76 -21.51
N GLN A 12 1.64 13.56 -21.58
CA GLN A 12 0.57 13.06 -20.73
C GLN A 12 1.08 12.25 -19.53
N TRP A 13 2.39 12.31 -19.24
CA TRP A 13 2.99 11.47 -18.22
C TRP A 13 2.37 11.70 -16.84
N GLY A 14 2.00 12.94 -16.53
CA GLY A 14 1.32 13.28 -15.27
C GLY A 14 -0.01 12.54 -15.15
N GLU A 15 -0.83 12.54 -16.20
CA GLU A 15 -2.12 11.85 -16.21
C GLU A 15 -1.95 10.33 -16.11
N ARG A 16 -0.98 9.76 -16.83
CA ARG A 16 -0.78 8.31 -16.86
C ARG A 16 -0.09 7.79 -15.59
N TYR A 17 1.07 8.36 -15.26
CA TYR A 17 1.92 7.87 -14.17
C TYR A 17 1.52 8.42 -12.80
N VAL A 18 1.22 9.71 -12.69
CA VAL A 18 0.95 10.36 -11.40
C VAL A 18 -0.52 10.18 -11.01
N ALA A 19 -1.46 10.50 -11.91
CA ALA A 19 -2.90 10.35 -11.64
C ALA A 19 -3.39 8.90 -11.82
N GLY A 20 -2.67 8.07 -12.59
CA GLY A 20 -3.07 6.69 -12.79
C GLY A 20 -4.23 6.52 -13.77
N HIS A 21 -4.41 7.45 -14.70
CA HIS A 21 -5.41 7.33 -15.75
C HIS A 21 -4.94 6.34 -16.83
N ALA A 22 -5.66 5.22 -16.95
CA ALA A 22 -5.42 4.28 -18.04
C ALA A 22 -5.81 4.95 -19.36
N GLY A 23 -4.86 5.02 -20.30
CA GLY A 23 -5.16 5.37 -21.68
C GLY A 23 -6.13 4.35 -22.31
N LYS A 24 -6.53 4.57 -23.57
CA LYS A 24 -7.50 3.71 -24.28
C LYS A 24 -7.12 2.21 -24.32
N SER A 25 -5.84 1.88 -24.13
CA SER A 25 -5.36 0.50 -23.99
C SER A 25 -5.16 0.12 -22.52
N LYS A 26 -6.03 -0.75 -21.99
CA LYS A 26 -5.93 -1.27 -20.61
C LYS A 26 -4.70 -2.16 -20.36
N SER A 27 -4.06 -2.69 -21.41
CA SER A 27 -2.98 -3.67 -21.30
C SER A 27 -1.61 -3.08 -20.96
N GLN A 28 -1.47 -1.76 -20.97
CA GLN A 28 -0.22 -1.05 -20.65
C GLN A 28 -0.41 0.02 -19.58
N HIS A 29 -1.26 -0.26 -18.59
CA HIS A 29 -1.48 0.68 -17.50
C HIS A 29 -0.22 0.81 -16.64
N ARG A 30 0.41 1.99 -16.69
CA ARG A 30 1.66 2.30 -16.01
C ARG A 30 1.41 3.48 -15.09
N GLN A 31 1.43 3.22 -13.78
CA GLN A 31 1.21 4.24 -12.76
C GLN A 31 2.15 4.04 -11.59
N PHE A 32 2.47 5.14 -10.91
CA PHE A 32 3.07 5.06 -9.60
C PHE A 32 2.07 4.60 -8.56
N SER A 33 2.58 3.97 -7.51
CA SER A 33 1.82 3.74 -6.29
C SER A 33 2.35 4.65 -5.20
N TYR A 34 1.46 5.27 -4.46
CA TYR A 34 1.78 6.08 -3.30
C TYR A 34 1.28 5.33 -2.08
N ILE A 35 2.20 4.75 -1.33
CA ILE A 35 1.90 3.75 -0.31
C ILE A 35 2.24 4.33 1.06
N PRO A 36 1.25 4.82 1.81
CA PRO A 36 1.45 5.19 3.20
C PRO A 36 1.95 3.99 3.99
N MET A 37 3.01 4.18 4.78
CA MET A 37 3.59 3.14 5.61
C MET A 37 3.29 3.46 7.08
N PRO A 38 2.36 2.73 7.72
CA PRO A 38 2.13 2.86 9.14
C PRO A 38 3.40 2.51 9.93
N SER A 39 3.70 3.28 10.97
CA SER A 39 4.74 2.87 11.92
C SER A 39 4.30 1.58 12.64
N ILE A 40 5.17 0.56 12.61
CA ILE A 40 4.97 -0.76 13.22
C ILE A 40 6.14 -1.11 14.18
N GLY A 41 5.90 -2.00 15.15
CA GLY A 41 6.89 -2.43 16.16
C GLY A 41 6.60 -1.92 17.58
N HIS A 42 7.30 -2.47 18.58
CA HIS A 42 6.94 -2.35 20.01
C HIS A 42 6.87 -0.91 20.55
N LYS A 43 7.82 -0.04 20.18
CA LYS A 43 7.91 1.35 20.71
C LYS A 43 7.28 2.44 19.84
N HIS A 44 6.91 2.16 18.58
CA HIS A 44 6.37 3.15 17.64
C HIS A 44 5.15 2.67 16.85
N GLY A 45 4.54 1.53 17.21
CA GLY A 45 3.32 1.03 16.60
C GLY A 45 2.08 1.85 16.98
N ASP A 46 2.04 3.14 16.66
CA ASP A 46 0.92 4.04 16.98
C ASP A 46 -0.05 4.23 15.80
N ARG A 47 0.21 3.55 14.68
CA ARG A 47 -0.49 3.63 13.37
C ARG A 47 -0.27 4.92 12.59
N PHE A 48 0.37 5.93 13.14
CA PHE A 48 0.56 7.18 12.40
C PHE A 48 1.50 6.96 11.22
N ILE A 49 1.18 7.62 10.11
CA ILE A 49 1.96 7.58 8.89
C ILE A 49 3.08 8.60 9.04
N ARG A 50 4.33 8.13 8.97
CA ARG A 50 5.53 8.98 8.98
C ARG A 50 6.42 8.75 7.76
N ARG A 51 6.02 7.79 6.93
CA ARG A 51 6.76 7.32 5.76
C ARG A 51 5.75 7.03 4.67
N ALA A 52 6.13 7.32 3.44
CA ALA A 52 5.43 6.88 2.25
C ALA A 52 6.46 6.21 1.34
N LEU A 53 6.08 5.08 0.76
CA LEU A 53 6.82 4.46 -0.32
C LEU A 53 6.20 4.89 -1.65
N ILE A 54 7.04 5.24 -2.61
CA ILE A 54 6.61 5.46 -3.99
C ILE A 54 7.21 4.32 -4.82
N THR A 55 6.37 3.58 -5.52
CA THR A 55 6.80 2.50 -6.43
C THR A 55 6.42 2.82 -7.86
N ALA A 56 7.19 2.28 -8.80
CA ALA A 56 6.95 2.36 -10.23
C ALA A 56 6.87 0.95 -10.84
N PRO A 57 6.29 0.79 -12.03
CA PRO A 57 6.43 -0.45 -12.80
C PRO A 57 7.91 -0.78 -13.05
N ALA A 58 8.23 -2.06 -13.21
CA ALA A 58 9.58 -2.49 -13.52
C ALA A 58 10.08 -1.83 -14.82
N GLY A 59 11.34 -1.36 -14.81
CA GLY A 59 11.97 -0.65 -15.93
C GLY A 59 11.71 0.86 -15.96
N ASP A 60 10.95 1.41 -15.01
CA ASP A 60 10.61 2.84 -14.92
C ASP A 60 11.35 3.58 -13.80
N GLU A 61 12.50 3.06 -13.38
CA GLU A 61 13.27 3.57 -12.23
C GLU A 61 13.77 5.00 -12.46
N GLN A 62 14.03 5.39 -13.72
CA GLN A 62 14.41 6.76 -14.06
C GLN A 62 13.29 7.76 -13.74
N TRP A 63 12.03 7.39 -13.98
CA TRP A 63 10.89 8.25 -13.72
C TRP A 63 10.59 8.34 -12.24
N LEU A 64 10.77 7.23 -11.52
CA LEU A 64 10.69 7.21 -10.06
C LEU A 64 11.75 8.13 -9.44
N ARG A 65 13.00 8.09 -9.94
CA ARG A 65 14.07 8.98 -9.49
C ARG A 65 13.73 10.45 -9.73
N HIS A 66 13.24 10.78 -10.94
CA HIS A 66 12.80 12.13 -11.26
C HIS A 66 11.69 12.63 -10.32
N LEU A 67 10.66 11.81 -10.08
CA LEU A 67 9.60 12.15 -9.14
C LEU A 67 10.14 12.35 -7.71
N ALA A 68 11.02 11.46 -7.24
CA ALA A 68 11.60 11.55 -5.90
C ALA A 68 12.44 12.82 -5.71
N GLU A 69 13.21 13.23 -6.73
CA GLU A 69 13.97 14.50 -6.71
C GLU A 69 13.05 15.71 -6.64
N ARG A 70 11.90 15.65 -7.32
CA ARG A 70 10.90 16.72 -7.33
C ARG A 70 10.14 16.86 -6.02
N LEU A 71 9.92 15.74 -5.33
CA LEU A 71 9.24 15.72 -4.02
C LEU A 71 10.20 16.04 -2.88
N GLN A 72 11.51 15.92 -3.09
CA GLN A 72 12.51 16.19 -2.08
C GLN A 72 12.40 17.64 -1.58
N GLY A 73 12.11 17.80 -0.30
CA GLY A 73 12.01 19.09 0.34
C GLY A 73 10.67 19.79 0.14
N GLU A 74 9.71 19.22 -0.59
CA GLU A 74 8.37 19.81 -0.74
C GLU A 74 7.58 19.74 0.57
N LEU A 75 6.78 20.77 0.83
CA LEU A 75 5.84 20.80 1.95
C LEU A 75 4.55 20.08 1.57
N LEU A 76 3.98 19.33 2.52
CA LEU A 76 2.65 18.76 2.33
C LEU A 76 1.62 19.89 2.18
N LYS A 77 0.63 19.67 1.32
CA LYS A 77 -0.48 20.59 1.15
C LYS A 77 -1.64 20.06 1.97
N PRO A 78 -2.11 20.77 3.00
CA PRO A 78 -3.28 20.33 3.74
C PRO A 78 -4.51 20.37 2.84
N GLU A 79 -5.41 19.40 3.00
CA GLU A 79 -6.72 19.42 2.33
C GLU A 79 -7.65 20.45 2.99
N LYS A 80 -7.45 20.70 4.28
CA LYS A 80 -8.22 21.67 5.08
C LYS A 80 -7.27 22.65 5.75
N ALA A 81 -7.60 23.94 5.74
CA ALA A 81 -6.75 24.99 6.31
C ALA A 81 -6.32 24.76 7.78
N CYS A 82 -7.08 23.96 8.54
CA CYS A 82 -6.83 23.64 9.95
C CYS A 82 -6.15 22.28 10.19
N GLU A 83 -5.64 21.61 9.15
CA GLU A 83 -5.05 20.27 9.29
C GLU A 83 -3.67 20.29 9.97
N PHE A 84 -2.92 21.38 9.82
CA PHE A 84 -1.63 21.59 10.48
C PHE A 84 -1.62 22.91 11.23
N GLU A 85 -0.91 22.94 12.37
CA GLU A 85 -0.61 24.20 13.05
C GLU A 85 0.27 25.09 12.17
N GLU A 86 0.17 26.41 12.36
CA GLU A 86 0.95 27.38 11.61
C GLU A 86 2.46 27.11 11.77
N GLY A 87 3.18 27.00 10.65
CA GLY A 87 4.60 26.67 10.64
C GLY A 87 4.97 25.20 10.88
N GLN A 88 3.99 24.30 11.11
CA GLN A 88 4.23 22.87 11.37
C GLN A 88 3.88 21.95 10.20
N ILE A 89 3.85 22.47 8.98
CA ILE A 89 3.56 21.68 7.80
C ILE A 89 4.68 20.66 7.56
N PRO A 90 4.38 19.34 7.51
CA PRO A 90 5.41 18.33 7.29
C PRO A 90 6.12 18.50 5.94
N ARG A 91 7.42 18.18 5.92
CA ARG A 91 8.24 18.21 4.71
C ARG A 91 8.54 16.79 4.25
N LEU A 92 8.47 16.56 2.95
CA LEU A 92 8.88 15.30 2.33
C LEU A 92 10.40 15.22 2.25
N LEU A 93 10.96 14.16 2.83
CA LEU A 93 12.39 13.87 2.80
C LEU A 93 12.60 12.44 2.33
N LYS A 94 13.44 12.29 1.30
CA LYS A 94 14.00 11.01 0.87
C LYS A 94 14.94 10.50 1.95
N ILE A 95 14.71 9.28 2.40
CA ILE A 95 15.55 8.59 3.38
C ILE A 95 16.19 7.35 2.73
N PRO A 96 17.40 6.95 3.14
CA PRO A 96 18.04 5.72 2.64
C PRO A 96 17.35 4.43 3.14
N GLY A 97 16.40 4.55 4.07
CA GLY A 97 15.72 3.45 4.75
C GLY A 97 16.06 3.43 6.25
N ASP A 98 15.22 2.78 7.05
CA ASP A 98 15.40 2.59 8.48
C ASP A 98 14.89 1.23 8.97
N SER A 99 14.90 1.01 10.28
CA SER A 99 14.43 -0.25 10.86
C SER A 99 12.97 -0.56 10.55
N VAL A 100 12.11 0.45 10.46
CA VAL A 100 10.68 0.28 10.13
C VAL A 100 10.53 -0.08 8.66
N THR A 101 11.21 0.62 7.74
CA THR A 101 11.11 0.30 6.30
C THR A 101 11.61 -1.11 6.01
N ARG A 102 12.62 -1.60 6.75
CA ARG A 102 13.13 -2.97 6.59
C ARG A 102 12.08 -4.05 6.86
N CYS A 103 11.10 -3.79 7.73
CA CYS A 103 10.00 -4.73 7.96
C CYS A 103 9.13 -4.94 6.70
N PHE A 104 9.12 -3.98 5.78
CA PHE A 104 8.32 -4.04 4.55
C PHE A 104 9.14 -4.51 3.34
N THR A 105 10.46 -4.39 3.35
CA THR A 105 11.30 -4.63 2.16
C THR A 105 12.22 -5.83 2.26
N ARG A 106 12.61 -6.24 3.49
CA ARG A 106 13.54 -7.36 3.68
C ARG A 106 12.91 -8.68 3.24
N ALA A 107 13.70 -9.53 2.60
CA ALA A 107 13.33 -10.90 2.27
C ALA A 107 12.77 -11.65 3.50
N SER A 108 11.68 -12.37 3.29
CA SER A 108 11.08 -13.23 4.31
C SER A 108 10.18 -14.27 3.68
N ASN A 109 10.06 -15.44 4.30
CA ASN A 109 9.07 -16.44 3.93
C ASN A 109 7.70 -16.20 4.59
N VAL A 110 7.55 -15.25 5.53
CA VAL A 110 6.27 -14.97 6.19
C VAL A 110 5.96 -13.49 6.16
N TRP A 111 4.77 -13.18 5.64
CA TRP A 111 4.27 -11.82 5.49
C TRP A 111 2.89 -11.68 6.10
N HIS A 112 2.67 -10.59 6.83
CA HIS A 112 1.39 -10.25 7.43
C HIS A 112 0.94 -8.89 6.93
N SER A 113 -0.33 -8.75 6.54
CA SER A 113 -0.87 -7.46 6.12
C SER A 113 -1.02 -6.51 7.32
N VAL A 114 -0.43 -5.31 7.23
CA VAL A 114 -0.59 -4.20 8.18
C VAL A 114 -1.88 -3.43 7.89
N THR A 115 -2.13 -3.14 6.62
CA THR A 115 -3.40 -2.60 6.13
C THR A 115 -4.21 -3.72 5.49
N PRO A 116 -5.55 -3.70 5.54
CA PRO A 116 -6.35 -4.79 5.00
C PRO A 116 -6.23 -4.81 3.47
N ALA A 117 -6.14 -6.00 2.89
CA ALA A 117 -6.22 -6.22 1.46
C ALA A 117 -7.68 -6.04 1.02
N ILE A 118 -7.91 -5.14 0.06
CA ILE A 118 -9.23 -4.98 -0.54
C ILE A 118 -9.35 -5.98 -1.70
N LEU A 119 -10.32 -6.88 -1.60
CA LEU A 119 -10.54 -7.94 -2.56
C LEU A 119 -11.24 -7.40 -3.83
N PRO A 120 -11.06 -8.04 -5.01
CA PRO A 120 -11.59 -7.56 -6.28
C PRO A 120 -13.11 -7.75 -6.46
N GLY A 121 -13.87 -7.76 -5.35
CA GLY A 121 -15.30 -7.98 -5.34
C GLY A 121 -15.89 -7.99 -3.93
N HIS A 122 -17.20 -8.20 -3.88
CA HIS A 122 -17.93 -8.41 -2.63
C HIS A 122 -18.13 -9.91 -2.39
N ASP A 123 -17.94 -10.37 -1.16
CA ASP A 123 -18.01 -11.78 -0.79
C ASP A 123 -19.40 -12.24 -0.31
N ASP A 124 -20.36 -11.33 -0.16
CA ASP A 124 -21.71 -11.60 0.35
C ASP A 124 -21.71 -12.36 1.70
N HIS A 125 -20.63 -12.22 2.49
CA HIS A 125 -20.39 -13.01 3.71
C HIS A 125 -20.26 -14.53 3.50
N ILE A 126 -19.98 -14.98 2.26
CA ILE A 126 -19.80 -16.39 1.91
C ILE A 126 -18.30 -16.73 1.90
N THR A 127 -17.87 -17.57 2.84
CA THR A 127 -16.45 -17.97 3.03
C THR A 127 -15.79 -18.47 1.75
N SER A 128 -16.46 -19.32 0.97
CA SER A 128 -15.92 -19.86 -0.29
C SER A 128 -15.76 -18.79 -1.37
N LYS A 129 -16.61 -17.76 -1.36
CA LYS A 129 -16.48 -16.59 -2.25
C LYS A 129 -15.33 -15.71 -1.80
N THR A 130 -15.16 -15.48 -0.49
CA THR A 130 -13.99 -14.80 0.06
C THR A 130 -12.69 -15.48 -0.37
N GLN A 131 -12.64 -16.82 -0.27
CA GLN A 131 -11.48 -17.61 -0.67
C GLN A 131 -11.12 -17.41 -2.14
N ARG A 132 -12.10 -17.54 -3.05
CA ARG A 132 -11.91 -17.30 -4.50
C ARG A 132 -11.41 -15.89 -4.79
N LEU A 133 -11.92 -14.89 -4.07
CA LEU A 133 -11.51 -13.50 -4.22
C LEU A 133 -10.07 -13.26 -3.72
N ILE A 134 -9.65 -13.94 -2.64
CA ILE A 134 -8.26 -13.91 -2.16
C ILE A 134 -7.33 -14.55 -3.20
N GLU A 135 -7.65 -15.74 -3.69
CA GLU A 135 -6.87 -16.44 -4.71
C GLU A 135 -6.74 -15.61 -5.98
N LYS A 136 -7.82 -14.97 -6.41
CA LYS A 136 -7.79 -14.00 -7.52
C LYS A 136 -6.85 -12.83 -7.23
N ALA A 137 -6.92 -12.22 -6.04
CA ALA A 137 -6.04 -11.11 -5.69
C ALA A 137 -4.55 -11.48 -5.67
N LEU A 138 -4.23 -12.70 -5.22
CA LEU A 138 -2.87 -13.24 -5.21
C LEU A 138 -2.37 -13.56 -6.61
N ALA A 139 -3.24 -14.12 -7.47
CA ALA A 139 -2.95 -14.35 -8.88
C ALA A 139 -2.73 -13.03 -9.64
N ASP A 140 -3.58 -12.01 -9.40
CA ASP A 140 -3.46 -10.68 -10.00
C ASP A 140 -2.22 -9.90 -9.49
N PHE A 141 -1.60 -10.34 -8.39
CA PHE A 141 -0.28 -9.85 -7.94
C PHE A 141 0.88 -10.59 -8.64
N GLY A 142 0.64 -11.79 -9.15
CA GLY A 142 1.65 -12.58 -9.88
C GLY A 142 2.54 -13.45 -8.99
N ILE A 143 2.02 -13.93 -7.85
CA ILE A 143 2.78 -14.90 -7.03
C ILE A 143 2.86 -16.24 -7.77
N VAL A 144 4.08 -16.62 -8.15
CA VAL A 144 4.36 -17.90 -8.83
C VAL A 144 4.95 -18.97 -7.92
N GLN A 145 5.49 -18.57 -6.77
CA GLN A 145 6.10 -19.48 -5.80
C GLN A 145 5.02 -20.25 -5.03
N PRO A 146 5.30 -21.48 -4.54
CA PRO A 146 4.39 -22.18 -3.64
C PRO A 146 4.16 -21.41 -2.34
N TYR A 147 2.90 -21.19 -1.98
CA TYR A 147 2.51 -20.47 -0.77
C TYR A 147 1.34 -21.15 -0.04
N GLN A 148 1.20 -20.78 1.23
CA GLN A 148 0.00 -21.00 2.04
C GLN A 148 -0.50 -19.65 2.53
N TYR A 149 -1.81 -19.51 2.72
CA TYR A 149 -2.38 -18.29 3.27
C TYR A 149 -3.42 -18.55 4.35
N LYS A 150 -3.59 -17.55 5.21
CA LYS A 150 -4.70 -17.45 6.18
C LYS A 150 -5.25 -16.04 6.11
N TRP A 151 -6.55 -15.88 6.39
CA TRP A 151 -7.17 -14.56 6.48
C TRP A 151 -7.95 -14.37 7.78
N ASN A 152 -8.09 -13.11 8.18
CA ASN A 152 -8.86 -12.70 9.34
C ASN A 152 -9.39 -11.27 9.13
N THR A 153 -10.32 -10.81 9.96
CA THR A 153 -10.77 -9.42 9.97
C THR A 153 -9.90 -8.53 10.85
N VAL A 154 -9.03 -9.11 11.68
CA VAL A 154 -8.09 -8.41 12.56
C VAL A 154 -6.64 -8.62 12.09
N SER A 155 -5.85 -7.55 12.09
CA SER A 155 -4.43 -7.63 11.78
C SER A 155 -3.65 -8.37 12.86
N ARG A 156 -2.53 -9.01 12.47
CA ARG A 156 -1.55 -9.53 13.43
C ARG A 156 -0.70 -8.44 14.09
N PHE A 157 -0.68 -7.24 13.53
CA PHE A 157 0.05 -6.12 14.11
C PHE A 157 -0.81 -5.43 15.18
N PRO A 158 -0.31 -5.33 16.42
CA PRO A 158 -1.01 -4.59 17.46
C PRO A 158 -1.35 -3.17 17.01
N LYS A 159 -2.51 -2.69 17.45
CA LYS A 159 -3.04 -1.35 17.16
C LYS A 159 -3.40 -1.10 15.69
N SER A 160 -3.08 -1.97 14.73
CA SER A 160 -3.57 -1.81 13.35
C SER A 160 -5.10 -1.85 13.30
N PHE A 161 -5.70 -1.10 12.37
CA PHE A 161 -7.15 -1.07 12.22
C PHE A 161 -7.69 -2.38 11.68
N SER A 162 -8.98 -2.63 11.93
CA SER A 162 -9.67 -3.81 11.42
C SER A 162 -9.92 -3.72 9.91
N ALA A 163 -10.12 -4.87 9.29
CA ALA A 163 -10.69 -4.96 7.95
C ALA A 163 -12.16 -4.54 7.88
N HIS A 164 -12.88 -4.46 9.01
CA HIS A 164 -14.21 -3.87 9.04
C HIS A 164 -14.16 -2.35 9.01
N LYS A 165 -15.14 -1.70 8.37
CA LYS A 165 -15.25 -0.24 8.36
C LYS A 165 -15.61 0.31 9.73
N THR A 166 -16.49 -0.38 10.44
CA THR A 166 -17.02 0.03 11.73
C THR A 166 -16.93 -1.08 12.76
N ASP A 167 -16.87 -0.71 14.03
CA ASP A 167 -17.00 -1.63 15.15
C ASP A 167 -18.48 -2.04 15.38
N ARG A 168 -18.72 -2.83 16.43
CA ARG A 168 -20.07 -3.26 16.85
C ARG A 168 -21.00 -2.10 17.22
N ASN A 169 -20.45 -0.93 17.55
CA ASN A 169 -21.18 0.27 17.94
C ASN A 169 -21.30 1.28 16.77
N LYS A 170 -21.03 0.84 15.53
CA LYS A 170 -21.03 1.67 14.32
C LYS A 170 -20.01 2.83 14.34
N ARG A 171 -18.99 2.76 15.21
CA ARG A 171 -17.91 3.74 15.22
C ARG A 171 -16.87 3.37 14.16
N PRO A 172 -16.20 4.34 13.51
CA PRO A 172 -15.12 4.04 12.58
C PRO A 172 -14.04 3.18 13.23
N ALA A 173 -13.75 2.02 12.65
CA ALA A 173 -12.79 1.04 13.17
C ALA A 173 -11.77 0.56 12.11
N GLY A 174 -12.00 0.93 10.85
CA GLY A 174 -11.16 0.60 9.71
C GLY A 174 -10.46 1.81 9.13
N TYR A 175 -9.56 1.55 8.18
CA TYR A 175 -8.95 2.59 7.35
C TYR A 175 -9.98 3.28 6.45
N LEU A 176 -9.76 4.57 6.17
CA LEU A 176 -10.54 5.35 5.21
C LEU A 176 -10.29 4.82 3.80
N ARG A 177 -11.35 4.35 3.12
CA ARG A 177 -11.26 3.82 1.76
C ARG A 177 -11.80 4.83 0.77
N LEU A 178 -11.22 4.82 -0.43
CA LEU A 178 -11.77 5.53 -1.58
C LEU A 178 -13.15 4.99 -1.95
N ASP A 179 -14.00 5.84 -2.52
CA ASP A 179 -15.41 5.54 -2.81
C ASP A 179 -15.59 4.26 -3.62
N HIS A 180 -14.77 4.08 -4.67
CA HIS A 180 -14.82 2.90 -5.53
C HIS A 180 -14.35 1.59 -4.85
N LEU A 181 -13.75 1.68 -3.66
CA LEU A 181 -13.32 0.53 -2.83
C LEU A 181 -14.26 0.29 -1.64
N LEU A 182 -15.26 1.16 -1.42
CA LEU A 182 -16.12 1.06 -0.24
C LEU A 182 -16.94 -0.24 -0.24
N SER A 183 -17.51 -0.65 -1.35
CA SER A 183 -18.37 -1.85 -1.41
C SER A 183 -17.59 -3.17 -1.37
N GLN A 184 -16.27 -3.11 -1.59
CA GLN A 184 -15.44 -4.30 -1.70
C GLN A 184 -15.14 -4.92 -0.33
N THR A 185 -15.06 -6.25 -0.33
CA THR A 185 -14.66 -7.02 0.86
C THR A 185 -13.21 -6.73 1.19
N ALA A 186 -12.90 -6.64 2.47
CA ALA A 186 -11.53 -6.44 2.94
C ALA A 186 -11.17 -7.49 3.98
N VAL A 187 -9.92 -7.95 3.93
CA VAL A 187 -9.39 -8.95 4.87
C VAL A 187 -7.94 -8.63 5.22
N HIS A 188 -7.50 -9.04 6.39
CA HIS A 188 -6.07 -9.17 6.68
C HIS A 188 -5.58 -10.54 6.24
N LEU A 189 -4.44 -10.57 5.54
CA LEU A 189 -3.81 -11.78 5.03
C LEU A 189 -2.52 -12.09 5.79
N THR A 190 -2.27 -13.37 5.96
CA THR A 190 -0.96 -13.93 6.27
C THR A 190 -0.56 -14.82 5.12
N LEU A 191 0.61 -14.58 4.53
CA LEU A 191 1.22 -15.42 3.52
C LEU A 191 2.45 -16.12 4.10
N ARG A 192 2.59 -17.41 3.80
CA ARG A 192 3.78 -18.20 4.08
C ARG A 192 4.26 -18.84 2.79
N PHE A 193 5.44 -18.48 2.34
CA PHE A 193 6.14 -19.11 1.23
C PHE A 193 6.85 -20.37 1.73
N GLN A 194 6.81 -21.44 0.94
CA GLN A 194 7.33 -22.74 1.36
C GLN A 194 8.86 -22.81 1.19
N ASP A 195 9.32 -22.55 -0.03
CA ASP A 195 10.75 -22.70 -0.41
C ASP A 195 11.32 -21.40 -1.01
N SER A 196 10.81 -20.25 -0.58
CA SER A 196 11.30 -18.95 -1.05
C SER A 196 11.16 -17.85 0.01
N GLU A 197 12.00 -16.83 -0.11
CA GLU A 197 11.98 -15.63 0.71
C GLU A 197 11.93 -14.39 -0.19
N PRO A 198 10.76 -14.09 -0.81
CA PRO A 198 10.67 -12.95 -1.71
C PRO A 198 10.96 -11.64 -0.97
N PHE A 199 11.59 -10.71 -1.68
CA PHE A 199 11.75 -9.33 -1.23
C PHE A 199 10.41 -8.58 -1.35
N GLY A 200 10.18 -7.66 -0.43
CA GLY A 200 9.01 -6.79 -0.44
C GLY A 200 9.24 -5.47 -1.20
N PRO A 201 8.25 -4.56 -1.19
CA PRO A 201 6.96 -4.69 -0.50
C PRO A 201 6.00 -5.64 -1.21
N LEU A 202 5.28 -6.46 -0.45
CA LEU A 202 4.11 -7.17 -0.94
C LEU A 202 2.87 -6.34 -0.66
N ILE A 203 2.05 -6.10 -1.69
CA ILE A 203 0.85 -5.27 -1.60
C ILE A 203 -0.27 -5.91 -2.40
N ILE A 204 -1.21 -6.54 -1.70
CA ILE A 204 -2.21 -7.43 -2.30
C ILE A 204 -3.58 -6.75 -2.40
N GLY A 205 -4.25 -6.93 -3.54
CA GLY A 205 -5.63 -6.51 -3.76
C GLY A 205 -5.81 -5.19 -4.53
N GLY A 206 -7.07 -4.79 -4.71
CA GLY A 206 -7.47 -3.68 -5.57
C GLY A 206 -7.03 -2.29 -5.07
N GLY A 207 -6.79 -2.15 -3.77
CA GLY A 207 -6.32 -0.90 -3.18
C GLY A 207 -4.78 -0.76 -3.10
N ARG A 208 -4.02 -1.65 -3.76
CA ARG A 208 -2.55 -1.71 -3.66
C ARG A 208 -1.84 -0.41 -4.03
N TYR A 209 -2.45 0.40 -4.88
CA TYR A 209 -1.90 1.68 -5.32
C TYR A 209 -2.01 2.82 -4.29
N TYR A 210 -2.84 2.61 -3.25
CA TYR A 210 -3.11 3.55 -2.16
C TYR A 210 -2.65 3.01 -0.80
N GLY A 211 -1.85 1.94 -0.80
CA GLY A 211 -1.32 1.31 0.41
C GLY A 211 -2.24 0.35 1.14
N PHE A 212 -3.37 -0.07 0.55
CA PHE A 212 -4.15 -1.19 1.08
C PHE A 212 -3.53 -2.55 0.72
N GLY A 213 -3.62 -3.50 1.65
CA GLY A 213 -3.00 -4.83 1.52
C GLY A 213 -1.49 -4.82 1.68
N LEU A 214 -0.92 -3.73 2.20
CA LEU A 214 0.51 -3.59 2.48
C LEU A 214 0.91 -4.63 3.53
N MET A 215 1.90 -5.44 3.20
CA MET A 215 2.42 -6.49 4.08
C MET A 215 3.77 -6.12 4.67
N ALA A 216 4.00 -6.59 5.88
CA ALA A 216 5.28 -6.54 6.56
C ALA A 216 5.62 -7.92 7.12
N ASN A 217 6.91 -8.23 7.16
CA ASN A 217 7.43 -9.27 8.02
C ASN A 217 7.51 -8.73 9.46
N VAL A 218 7.38 -9.62 10.44
CA VAL A 218 7.66 -9.29 11.83
C VAL A 218 9.08 -9.76 12.07
N PHE A 219 9.97 -8.85 12.48
CA PHE A 219 11.22 -9.26 13.10
C PHE A 219 10.84 -10.08 14.33
N SER A 220 11.15 -11.37 14.34
CA SER A 220 11.31 -12.08 15.59
C SER A 220 12.42 -11.34 16.36
N ASP A 221 12.08 -10.78 17.52
CA ASP A 221 13.07 -10.29 18.46
C ASP A 221 14.05 -11.44 18.73
N THR A 222 15.27 -11.32 18.24
CA THR A 222 16.44 -11.96 18.83
C THR A 222 16.95 -11.08 19.95
#